data_AF-A0A517PEN4-F1
#
_entry.id   AF-A0A517PEN4-F1
#
_cell.length_a   1.000
_cell.length_b   1.000
_cell.length_c   1.000
_cell.angle_alpha   90.00
_cell.angle_beta   90.00
_cell.angle_gamma   90.00
#
_symmetry.space_group_name_H-M   'P 1'
#
loop_
_entity.id
_entity.type
_entity.pdbx_description
1 polymer ?
#
loop_
_entity_poly.entity_id
_entity_poly.type
_entity_poly.pdbx_seq_one_letter_code
_entity_poly.pdbx_strand_id
1 'polypeptide(L)' 'MPAVLDTPRTAISGSSVLLRGDGFEEVDFVTEMKLRTWARQRYCNAGARQPDWHPVILDEMNRIDREAAA' A
#
# COMPACT_ATOMS: atom_id res chain seq x y z
N MET A 1 2.04 -34.13 -28.03
CA MET A 1 1.15 -34.20 -26.85
C MET A 1 1.86 -33.52 -25.68
N PRO A 2 1.56 -32.26 -25.33
CA PRO A 2 1.86 -31.75 -24.00
C PRO A 2 0.60 -31.78 -23.13
N ALA A 3 0.68 -32.58 -22.07
CA ALA A 3 -0.19 -32.52 -20.91
C ALA A 3 0.19 -31.29 -20.08
N VAL A 4 -0.80 -30.52 -19.63
CA VAL A 4 -1.13 -30.26 -18.21
C VAL A 4 -2.23 -29.20 -18.16
N LEU A 5 -3.47 -29.64 -17.88
CA LEU A 5 -4.58 -28.77 -17.54
C LEU A 5 -4.90 -28.95 -16.05
N ASP A 6 -5.20 -27.81 -15.46
CA ASP A 6 -6.07 -27.62 -14.30
C ASP A 6 -5.50 -27.95 -12.92
N THR A 7 -5.07 -26.90 -12.23
CA THR A 7 -5.24 -26.84 -10.77
C THR A 7 -6.14 -25.66 -10.48
N PRO A 8 -7.37 -25.86 -9.94
CA PRO A 8 -8.20 -24.75 -9.52
C PRO A 8 -7.56 -24.11 -8.30
N ARG A 9 -7.07 -22.86 -8.43
CA ARG A 9 -6.66 -22.03 -7.29
C ARG A 9 -7.93 -21.71 -6.50
N THR A 10 -8.19 -22.51 -5.48
CA THR A 10 -9.22 -22.29 -4.47
C THR A 10 -9.18 -20.85 -3.97
N ALA A 11 -10.33 -20.19 -4.08
CA ALA A 11 -10.57 -18.82 -3.69
C ALA A 11 -10.22 -18.59 -2.22
N ILE A 12 -9.34 -17.62 -1.98
CA ILE A 12 -9.14 -17.04 -0.66
C ILE A 12 -10.15 -15.87 -0.58
N SER A 13 -11.32 -16.14 -0.02
CA SER A 13 -12.30 -15.10 0.31
C SER A 13 -11.77 -14.30 1.49
N GLY A 14 -11.05 -13.21 1.20
CA GLY A 14 -10.67 -12.21 2.19
C GLY A 14 -11.89 -11.39 2.57
N SER A 15 -12.57 -11.75 3.65
CA SER A 15 -13.59 -10.89 4.26
C SER A 15 -12.89 -9.66 4.86
N SER A 16 -12.91 -8.55 4.13
CA SER A 16 -12.41 -7.26 4.62
C SER A 16 -13.42 -6.67 5.59
N VAL A 17 -13.05 -6.65 6.87
CA VAL A 17 -13.74 -5.87 7.91
C VAL A 17 -13.44 -4.40 7.64
N LEU A 18 -14.39 -3.69 7.02
CA LEU A 18 -14.30 -2.26 6.76
C LEU A 18 -14.42 -1.47 8.06
N LEU A 19 -13.28 -1.04 8.62
CA LEU A 19 -13.23 0.00 9.63
C LEU A 19 -12.96 1.36 8.97
N ARG A 20 -14.00 2.21 9.04
CA ARG A 20 -13.98 3.68 9.01
C ARG A 20 -13.80 4.39 7.64
N GLY A 21 -14.95 4.80 7.09
CA GLY A 21 -15.36 6.21 7.01
C GLY A 21 -14.57 7.20 6.13
N ASP A 22 -15.24 7.61 5.06
CA ASP A 22 -15.09 8.85 4.27
C ASP A 22 -13.89 8.95 3.30
N GLY A 23 -14.15 8.61 2.03
CA GLY A 23 -13.69 9.42 0.89
C GLY A 23 -12.25 9.29 0.40
N PHE A 24 -11.45 8.34 0.87
CA PHE A 24 -10.21 7.97 0.18
C PHE A 24 -10.48 6.69 -0.59
N GLU A 25 -10.19 6.70 -1.90
CA GLU A 25 -10.34 5.57 -2.80
C GLU A 25 -10.01 4.27 -2.07
N GLU A 26 -10.88 3.26 -2.17
CA GLU A 26 -10.66 1.96 -1.56
C GLU A 26 -9.39 1.33 -2.17
N VAL A 27 -8.23 1.69 -1.61
CA VAL A 27 -6.94 1.22 -2.07
C VAL A 27 -6.84 -0.21 -1.59
N ASP A 28 -6.89 -1.15 -2.55
CA ASP A 28 -6.68 -2.56 -2.26
C ASP A 28 -5.37 -2.76 -1.50
N PHE A 29 -5.35 -3.76 -0.60
CA PHE A 29 -4.21 -4.05 0.28
C PHE A 29 -2.90 -4.24 -0.50
N VAL A 30 -2.95 -4.89 -1.67
CA VAL A 30 -1.75 -5.08 -2.51
C VAL A 30 -1.23 -3.73 -3.03
N THR A 31 -2.14 -2.84 -3.41
CA THR A 31 -1.80 -1.51 -3.90
C THR A 31 -1.22 -0.66 -2.77
N GLU A 32 -1.82 -0.68 -1.58
CA GLU A 32 -1.28 0.02 -0.41
C GLU A 32 0.13 -0.49 -0.07
N MET A 33 0.34 -1.80 -0.05
CA MET A 33 1.64 -2.42 0.21
C MET A 33 2.71 -1.97 -0.78
N LYS A 34 2.36 -1.88 -2.07
CA LYS A 34 3.25 -1.37 -3.12
C LYS A 34 3.60 0.10 -2.90
N LEU A 35 2.61 0.93 -2.59
CA LEU A 35 2.80 2.36 -2.32
C LEU A 35 3.69 2.59 -1.10
N ARG A 36 3.45 1.87 0.01
CA ARG A 36 4.32 1.92 1.20
C ARG A 36 5.74 1.48 0.89
N THR A 37 5.90 0.41 0.12
CA THR A 37 7.22 -0.08 -0.33
C THR A 37 7.94 0.97 -1.17
N TRP A 38 7.23 1.59 -2.11
CA TRP A 38 7.78 2.67 -2.94
C TRP A 38 8.22 3.86 -2.08
N ALA A 39 7.40 4.26 -1.11
CA ALA A 39 7.70 5.36 -0.20
C ALA A 39 8.99 5.09 0.59
N ARG A 40 9.14 3.90 1.16
CA ARG A 40 10.38 3.52 1.87
C ARG A 40 11.62 3.57 0.96
N GLN A 41 11.50 3.11 -0.29
CA GLN A 41 12.62 3.11 -1.23
C GLN A 41 13.01 4.52 -1.71
N ARG A 42 12.06 5.45 -1.74
CA ARG A 42 12.25 6.80 -2.30
C ARG A 42 12.05 7.89 -1.26
N TYR A 43 12.31 7.56 -0.01
CA TYR A 43 12.13 8.47 1.09
C TYR A 43 12.85 9.80 0.84
N CYS A 44 12.14 10.90 1.10
CA CYS A 44 12.70 12.24 1.06
C CYS A 44 12.18 13.06 2.25
N ASN A 45 12.93 14.12 2.57
CA ASN A 45 12.57 15.05 3.64
C ASN A 45 11.27 15.80 3.31
N ALA A 46 10.63 16.37 4.34
CA ALA A 46 9.33 17.04 4.20
C ALA A 46 9.31 18.16 3.14
N GLY A 47 10.42 18.88 2.95
CA GLY A 47 10.52 19.97 1.98
C GLY A 47 10.58 19.53 0.52
N ALA A 48 10.95 18.28 0.25
CA ALA A 48 11.04 17.72 -1.11
C ALA A 48 9.80 16.89 -1.51
N ARG A 49 8.84 16.70 -0.59
CA ARG A 49 7.61 15.95 -0.86
C ARG A 49 6.67 16.78 -1.72
N GLN A 50 6.06 16.13 -2.70
CA GLN A 50 5.03 16.78 -3.50
C GLN A 50 3.65 16.52 -2.87
N PRO A 51 2.80 17.55 -2.74
CA PRO A 51 1.51 17.43 -2.06
C PRO A 51 0.46 16.62 -2.83
N ASP A 52 0.71 16.38 -4.12
CA ASP A 52 -0.12 15.56 -5.02
C ASP A 52 0.21 14.07 -4.95
N TRP A 53 1.22 13.67 -4.17
CA TRP A 53 1.51 12.27 -3.93
C TRP A 53 0.39 11.58 -3.17
N HIS A 54 0.26 10.28 -3.43
CA HIS A 54 -0.78 9.47 -2.81
C HIS A 54 -0.71 9.54 -1.27
N PRO A 55 -1.84 9.68 -0.55
CA PRO A 55 -1.85 9.82 0.92
C PRO A 55 -1.10 8.72 1.66
N VAL A 56 -1.19 7.46 1.20
CA VAL A 56 -0.40 6.32 1.73
C VAL A 56 1.11 6.56 1.65
N ILE A 57 1.62 7.18 0.57
CA ILE A 57 3.04 7.50 0.44
C ILE A 57 3.43 8.56 1.48
N LEU A 58 2.62 9.61 1.58
CA LEU A 58 2.86 10.72 2.52
C LEU A 58 2.79 10.24 3.98
N ASP A 59 1.81 9.41 4.32
CA ASP A 59 1.67 8.77 5.64
C ASP A 59 2.89 7.91 5.98
N GLU A 60 3.34 7.07 5.04
CA GLU A 60 4.51 6.22 5.26
C GLU A 60 5.78 7.05 5.46
N MET A 61 5.98 8.13 4.70
CA MET A 61 7.12 9.03 4.90
C MET A 61 7.08 9.72 6.26
N ASN A 62 5.91 10.17 6.70
CA ASN A 62 5.72 10.74 8.04
C ASN A 62 5.94 9.70 9.15
N ARG A 63 5.67 8.41 8.87
CA ARG A 63 5.99 7.30 9.77
C ARG A 63 7.50 7.15 9.93
N ILE A 64 8.24 7.16 8.82
CA ILE A 64 9.71 7.10 8.82
C ILE A 64 10.30 8.29 9.60
N ASP A 65 9.78 9.50 9.40
CA ASP A 65 10.24 10.69 10.14
C ASP A 65 10.10 10.51 11.66
N ARG A 66 8.93 10.02 12.10
CA ARG A 66 8.63 9.80 13.52
C ARG A 66 9.53 8.72 14.13
N GLU A 67 9.79 7.65 13.37
CA GLU A 67 10.69 6.58 13.80
C GLU A 67 12.15 7.06 13.92
N ALA A 68 12.59 7.98 13.05
CA ALA A 68 13.93 8.54 13.11
C ALA A 68 14.11 9.60 14.23
N ALA A 69 13.01 10.22 14.67
CA ALA A 69 13.01 11.22 15.74
C ALA A 69 12.84 10.64 17.15
N ALA A 70 12.52 9.35 17.26
CA ALA A 70 12.37 8.61 18.51
C ALA A 70 13.73 8.05 19.00
#